data_AF-A0A7X7GEA4-F1
#
_entry.id   AF-A0A7X7GEA4-F1
#
_cell.length_a   1.000
_cell.length_b   1.000
_cell.length_c   1.000
_cell.angle_alpha   90.00
_cell.angle_beta   90.00
_cell.angle_gamma   90.00
#
_symmetry.space_group_name_H-M   'P 1'
#
loop_
_entity.id
_entity.type
_entity.pdbx_description
1 polymer ?
#
loop_
_entity_poly.entity_id
_entity_poly.type
_entity_poly.pdbx_seq_one_letter_code
_entity_poly.pdbx_strand_id
1 'polypeptide(L)'
;MENELPLLIAVSNRWRDCCGHGKQRGGVGTVQIWICHGSDSLNFMAISDNSKIQTPQPLFGGYQPCTVPGVSVRNADIIEQFRDGAPDLTLDGPDILAAKEAAIKGDWEFEFFGRVIRPYNRGDIVTFGFATGGSGYGDVLDRNSEAVMEDLRNDIISHWTAENIYLVRYDHTTLRVDVAATEEARHQERQRRIARGKSHDEFMREWSSLTVDESLLKFYGSYPDAKCVTPVYRP
;
A
#
# COMPACT_ATOMS: atom_id res chain seq x y z
N MET A 1 0.79 20.54 -13.62
CA MET A 1 0.66 20.68 -12.16
C MET A 1 1.62 21.75 -11.66
N GLU A 2 2.94 21.57 -11.85
CA GLU A 2 3.97 22.53 -11.40
C GLU A 2 3.86 23.94 -12.01
N ASN A 3 3.30 24.08 -13.21
CA ASN A 3 3.07 25.40 -13.82
C ASN A 3 2.01 26.25 -13.09
N GLU A 4 1.05 25.60 -12.42
CA GLU A 4 -0.13 26.26 -11.85
C GLU A 4 -0.11 26.28 -10.31
N LEU A 5 0.57 25.31 -9.69
CA LEU A 5 0.62 25.15 -8.25
C LEU A 5 2.04 25.37 -7.75
N PRO A 6 2.24 25.91 -6.53
CA PRO A 6 3.55 26.07 -5.91
C PRO A 6 4.11 24.72 -5.42
N LEU A 7 4.29 23.78 -6.34
CA LEU A 7 4.72 22.41 -6.11
C LEU A 7 5.82 22.04 -7.10
N LEU A 8 6.77 21.26 -6.59
CA LEU A 8 7.69 20.45 -7.39
C LEU A 8 7.35 18.98 -7.15
N ILE A 9 7.21 18.20 -8.23
CA ILE A 9 6.84 16.78 -8.21
C ILE A 9 8.08 15.96 -8.57
N ALA A 10 8.84 15.57 -7.55
CA ALA A 10 10.12 14.89 -7.73
C ALA A 10 10.00 13.48 -8.32
N VAL A 11 8.94 12.77 -7.98
CA VAL A 11 8.66 11.40 -8.42
C VAL A 11 7.23 11.32 -8.91
N SER A 12 7.00 10.57 -9.99
CA SER A 12 5.65 10.26 -10.49
C SER A 12 5.63 8.92 -11.23
N ASN A 13 5.86 7.84 -10.47
CA ASN A 13 6.03 6.48 -10.99
C ASN A 13 4.92 5.53 -10.50
N ARG A 14 4.91 4.30 -11.03
CA ARG A 14 4.05 3.22 -10.53
C ARG A 14 4.42 2.90 -9.08
N TRP A 15 3.42 2.53 -8.28
CA TRP A 15 3.65 2.10 -6.90
C TRP A 15 3.72 0.57 -6.84
N ARG A 16 4.93 0.02 -6.97
CA ARG A 16 5.18 -1.43 -6.92
C ARG A 16 4.51 -2.09 -5.71
N ASP A 17 3.99 -3.30 -5.92
CA ASP A 17 3.31 -4.14 -4.91
C ASP A 17 2.01 -3.58 -4.31
N CYS A 18 1.50 -2.41 -4.74
CA CYS A 18 0.31 -1.82 -4.12
C CYS A 18 -1.04 -2.44 -4.54
N CYS A 19 -1.02 -3.33 -5.54
CA CYS A 19 -2.23 -3.96 -6.07
C CYS A 19 -2.77 -5.08 -5.17
N GLY A 20 -4.07 -5.30 -5.20
CA GLY A 20 -4.68 -6.51 -4.66
C GLY A 20 -4.33 -7.73 -5.51
N HIS A 21 -3.75 -8.74 -4.87
CA HIS A 21 -3.27 -9.95 -5.55
C HIS A 21 -4.38 -10.97 -5.78
N GLY A 22 -4.28 -11.75 -6.86
CA GLY A 22 -5.19 -12.86 -7.15
C GLY A 22 -4.76 -13.58 -8.42
N LYS A 23 -5.53 -14.59 -8.86
CA LYS A 23 -5.40 -15.19 -10.19
C LYS A 23 -5.28 -14.11 -11.27
N GLN A 24 -6.15 -13.11 -11.20
CA GLN A 24 -5.99 -11.82 -11.87
C GLN A 24 -5.77 -10.75 -10.80
N ARG A 25 -4.59 -10.12 -10.80
CA ARG A 25 -4.31 -9.00 -9.89
C ARG A 25 -5.13 -7.77 -10.29
N GLY A 26 -5.36 -6.88 -9.33
CA GLY A 26 -5.85 -5.55 -9.64
C GLY A 26 -4.82 -4.70 -10.40
N GLY A 27 -5.28 -3.54 -10.88
CA GLY A 27 -4.39 -2.52 -11.41
C GLY A 27 -3.45 -1.99 -10.34
N VAL A 28 -2.22 -1.62 -10.73
CA VAL A 28 -1.28 -0.94 -9.85
C VAL A 28 -1.60 0.55 -9.84
N GLY A 29 -1.44 1.17 -8.69
CA GLY A 29 -1.54 2.61 -8.52
C GLY A 29 -0.21 3.32 -8.81
N THR A 30 -0.12 4.57 -8.38
CA THR A 30 1.04 5.45 -8.57
C THR A 30 1.44 6.11 -7.28
N VAL A 31 2.68 6.56 -7.20
CA VAL A 31 3.18 7.39 -6.10
C VAL A 31 3.81 8.65 -6.66
N GLN A 32 3.49 9.77 -6.02
CA GLN A 32 4.12 11.05 -6.27
C GLN A 32 4.77 11.61 -5.01
N ILE A 33 5.83 12.40 -5.15
CA ILE A 33 6.43 13.14 -4.03
C ILE A 33 6.23 14.63 -4.28
N TRP A 34 5.41 15.27 -3.46
CA TRP A 34 5.02 16.66 -3.62
C TRP A 34 5.84 17.52 -2.67
N ILE A 35 6.63 18.44 -3.22
CA ILE A 35 7.50 19.35 -2.46
C ILE A 35 6.94 20.76 -2.57
N CYS A 36 6.86 21.48 -1.45
CA CYS A 36 6.49 22.90 -1.48
C CYS A 36 7.58 23.71 -2.17
N HIS A 37 7.27 24.33 -3.31
CA HIS A 37 8.25 25.02 -4.14
C HIS A 37 7.64 26.24 -4.84
N GLY A 38 8.40 27.32 -5.03
CA GLY A 38 7.92 28.54 -5.71
C GLY A 38 7.10 29.51 -4.83
N SER A 39 6.71 29.11 -3.62
CA SER A 39 6.18 29.99 -2.56
C SER A 39 6.90 29.76 -1.24
N ASP A 40 6.69 30.62 -0.25
CA ASP A 40 7.28 30.45 1.09
C ASP A 40 6.54 29.40 1.91
N SER A 41 5.24 29.25 1.66
CA SER A 41 4.43 28.17 2.19
C SER A 41 3.24 27.85 1.28
N LEU A 42 2.64 26.68 1.49
CA LEU A 42 1.35 26.29 0.94
C LEU A 42 0.52 25.59 2.01
N ASN A 43 -0.81 25.65 1.89
CA ASN A 43 -1.70 24.89 2.76
C ASN A 43 -2.15 23.61 2.05
N PHE A 44 -2.12 22.49 2.78
CA PHE A 44 -2.51 21.18 2.26
C PHE A 44 -3.48 20.49 3.21
N MET A 45 -4.41 19.72 2.63
CA MET A 45 -5.31 18.80 3.33
C MET A 45 -5.57 17.55 2.48
N ALA A 46 -6.00 16.46 3.12
CA ALA A 46 -6.36 15.21 2.44
C ALA A 46 -7.64 14.62 3.05
N ILE A 47 -8.41 13.89 2.25
CA ILE A 47 -9.83 13.60 2.56
C ILE A 47 -10.19 12.12 2.67
N SER A 48 -9.29 11.20 2.32
CA SER A 48 -9.62 9.76 2.27
C SER A 48 -9.31 9.02 3.58
N ASP A 49 -9.72 7.76 3.66
CA ASP A 49 -9.55 6.85 4.78
C ASP A 49 -8.58 5.70 4.44
N ASN A 50 -8.83 4.48 4.93
CA ASN A 50 -8.07 3.26 4.59
C ASN A 50 -6.59 3.17 5.01
N SER A 51 -6.16 3.92 6.03
CA SER A 51 -4.82 3.75 6.61
C SER A 51 -4.67 2.54 7.53
N LYS A 52 -5.79 1.94 7.97
CA LYS A 52 -5.80 0.77 8.89
C LYS A 52 -6.36 -0.49 8.26
N ILE A 53 -7.41 -0.37 7.45
CA ILE A 53 -8.02 -1.46 6.69
C ILE A 53 -8.57 -0.92 5.37
N GLN A 54 -8.56 -1.72 4.32
CA GLN A 54 -9.15 -1.36 3.03
C GLN A 54 -10.66 -1.60 3.02
N THR A 55 -11.40 -0.67 2.40
CA THR A 55 -12.85 -0.77 2.18
C THR A 55 -13.22 -1.84 1.13
N PRO A 56 -12.60 -1.89 -0.07
CA PRO A 56 -13.04 -2.80 -1.10
C PRO A 56 -12.74 -4.25 -0.73
N GLN A 57 -13.71 -5.15 -0.95
CA GLN A 57 -13.50 -6.58 -0.82
C GLN A 57 -12.91 -7.17 -2.11
N PRO A 58 -12.08 -8.21 -2.03
CA PRO A 58 -11.63 -8.95 -3.20
C PRO A 58 -12.73 -9.87 -3.73
N LEU A 59 -12.51 -10.43 -4.92
CA LEU A 59 -13.49 -11.31 -5.57
C LEU A 59 -12.95 -12.74 -5.69
N PHE A 60 -13.77 -13.72 -5.29
CA PHE A 60 -13.53 -15.16 -5.47
C PHE A 60 -12.15 -15.66 -5.02
N GLY A 61 -11.65 -15.18 -3.88
CA GLY A 61 -10.39 -15.66 -3.28
C GLY A 61 -9.16 -14.79 -3.58
N GLY A 62 -9.34 -13.60 -4.17
CA GLY A 62 -8.27 -12.60 -4.24
C GLY A 62 -8.01 -11.89 -2.92
N TYR A 63 -7.13 -10.89 -2.95
CA TYR A 63 -6.74 -10.04 -1.82
C TYR A 63 -7.04 -8.56 -2.09
N GLN A 64 -7.19 -7.81 -1.00
CA GLN A 64 -7.32 -6.34 -1.01
C GLN A 64 -5.99 -5.69 -1.44
N PRO A 65 -6.01 -4.45 -1.97
CA PRO A 65 -4.79 -3.65 -2.13
C PRO A 65 -4.18 -3.28 -0.76
N CYS A 66 -2.99 -2.69 -0.75
CA CYS A 66 -2.36 -2.25 0.50
C CYS A 66 -3.10 -1.08 1.16
N THR A 67 -2.91 -0.86 2.45
CA THR A 67 -3.39 0.36 3.14
C THR A 67 -2.57 1.58 2.75
N VAL A 68 -3.12 2.78 2.97
CA VAL A 68 -2.48 4.04 2.59
C VAL A 68 -2.39 5.00 3.79
N PRO A 69 -1.20 5.25 4.36
CA PRO A 69 -1.02 6.28 5.37
C PRO A 69 -0.83 7.67 4.75
N GLY A 70 -1.05 8.71 5.55
CA GLY A 70 -0.53 10.04 5.25
C GLY A 70 0.95 10.10 5.63
N VAL A 71 1.79 10.57 4.71
CA VAL A 71 3.24 10.69 4.93
C VAL A 71 3.71 12.08 4.48
N SER A 72 4.38 12.81 5.37
CA SER A 72 5.07 14.07 5.07
C SER A 72 6.46 14.09 5.70
N VAL A 73 7.32 15.00 5.22
CA VAL A 73 8.64 15.26 5.81
C VAL A 73 8.81 16.75 5.96
N ARG A 74 8.93 17.23 7.21
CA ARG A 74 9.22 18.63 7.52
C ARG A 74 10.71 18.88 7.52
N ASN A 75 11.12 20.12 7.25
CA ASN A 75 12.53 20.51 7.26
C ASN A 75 13.38 19.55 6.40
N ALA A 76 12.82 19.15 5.25
CA ALA A 76 13.41 18.13 4.41
C ALA A 76 14.62 18.68 3.63
N ASP A 77 15.66 17.87 3.47
CA ASP A 77 16.88 18.25 2.74
C ASP A 77 16.82 17.98 1.23
N ILE A 78 15.64 17.65 0.70
CA ILE A 78 15.48 17.16 -0.68
C ILE A 78 15.89 18.21 -1.74
N ILE A 79 15.67 19.51 -1.47
CA ILE A 79 16.04 20.58 -2.39
C ILE A 79 17.57 20.78 -2.41
N GLU A 80 18.23 20.66 -1.26
CA GLU A 80 19.69 20.66 -1.13
C GLU A 80 20.28 19.48 -1.89
N GLN A 81 19.73 18.28 -1.69
CA GLN A 81 20.18 17.08 -2.41
C GLN A 81 20.08 17.28 -3.93
N PHE A 82 18.98 17.81 -4.45
CA PHE A 82 18.86 18.11 -5.90
C PHE A 82 19.85 19.15 -6.38
N ARG A 83 20.14 20.18 -5.59
CA ARG A 83 21.15 21.20 -5.92
C ARG A 83 22.55 20.58 -6.05
N ASP A 84 22.86 19.62 -5.19
CA ASP A 84 24.15 18.93 -5.15
C ASP A 84 24.23 17.76 -6.14
N GLY A 85 23.19 17.57 -6.98
CA GLY A 85 23.13 16.55 -8.02
C GLY A 85 22.57 15.20 -7.58
N ALA A 86 22.15 15.08 -6.31
CA ALA A 86 21.48 13.94 -5.71
C ALA A 86 22.12 12.57 -6.03
N PRO A 87 23.44 12.40 -5.82
CA PRO A 87 24.18 11.24 -6.33
C PRO A 87 23.69 9.89 -5.80
N ASP A 88 23.13 9.87 -4.59
CA ASP A 88 22.70 8.65 -3.90
C ASP A 88 21.17 8.54 -3.76
N LEU A 89 20.40 9.52 -4.25
CA LEU A 89 18.94 9.52 -4.11
C LEU A 89 18.29 8.70 -5.24
N THR A 90 17.66 7.60 -4.87
CA THR A 90 16.76 6.88 -5.79
C THR A 90 15.51 7.72 -6.06
N LEU A 91 15.02 7.71 -7.31
CA LEU A 91 13.74 8.32 -7.70
C LEU A 91 12.61 7.28 -7.75
N ASP A 92 12.66 6.32 -6.83
CA ASP A 92 11.61 5.33 -6.60
C ASP A 92 10.94 5.57 -5.23
N GLY A 93 9.62 5.79 -5.25
CA GLY A 93 8.85 6.13 -4.06
C GLY A 93 8.91 5.06 -2.95
N PRO A 94 8.64 3.78 -3.26
CA PRO A 94 8.82 2.67 -2.32
C PRO A 94 10.22 2.60 -1.71
N ASP A 95 11.27 2.74 -2.51
CA ASP A 95 12.64 2.66 -2.02
C ASP A 95 12.99 3.85 -1.11
N ILE A 96 12.55 5.07 -1.45
CA ILE A 96 12.65 6.25 -0.57
C ILE A 96 11.92 5.99 0.75
N LEU A 97 10.70 5.46 0.72
CA LEU A 97 9.91 5.16 1.92
C LEU A 97 10.53 4.06 2.78
N ALA A 98 11.19 3.07 2.17
CA ALA A 98 11.89 2.02 2.87
C ALA A 98 13.18 2.54 3.54
N ALA A 99 13.92 3.42 2.85
CA ALA A 99 15.15 4.02 3.35
C ALA A 99 14.92 5.15 4.38
N LYS A 100 13.78 5.85 4.31
CA LYS A 100 13.40 6.97 5.18
C LYS A 100 14.52 8.02 5.34
N GLU A 101 14.97 8.25 6.57
CA GLU A 101 16.06 9.18 6.92
C GLU A 101 17.39 8.86 6.24
N ALA A 102 17.60 7.63 5.76
CA ALA A 102 18.78 7.32 4.96
C ALA A 102 18.70 7.92 3.54
N ALA A 103 17.49 8.08 2.99
CA ALA A 103 17.27 8.71 1.69
C ALA A 103 17.03 10.22 1.80
N ILE A 104 16.19 10.67 2.74
CA ILE A 104 15.81 12.08 2.89
C ILE A 104 15.82 12.45 4.38
N LYS A 105 16.64 13.42 4.75
CA LYS A 105 16.68 13.98 6.11
C LYS A 105 15.49 14.89 6.33
N GLY A 106 15.08 15.02 7.59
CA GLY A 106 13.95 15.85 8.02
C GLY A 106 13.07 15.12 9.02
N ASP A 107 12.02 15.79 9.48
CA ASP A 107 11.09 15.25 10.47
C ASP A 107 9.98 14.48 9.74
N TRP A 108 10.09 13.15 9.74
CA TRP A 108 9.12 12.27 9.11
C TRP A 108 7.84 12.14 9.94
N GLU A 109 6.70 12.46 9.33
CA GLU A 109 5.38 12.38 9.93
C GLU A 109 4.57 11.26 9.26
N PHE A 110 4.06 10.31 10.07
CA PHE A 110 3.17 9.23 9.62
C PHE A 110 1.84 9.33 10.36
N GLU A 111 0.75 9.50 9.62
CA GLU A 111 -0.58 9.72 10.18
C GLU A 111 -1.70 9.07 9.36
N PHE A 112 -2.94 9.25 9.81
CA PHE A 112 -4.12 8.85 9.03
C PHE A 112 -4.17 9.64 7.72
N PHE A 113 -4.64 9.01 6.63
CA PHE A 113 -4.63 9.62 5.30
C PHE A 113 -5.42 10.93 5.26
N GLY A 114 -6.58 10.94 5.91
CA GLY A 114 -7.40 12.11 6.14
C GLY A 114 -6.67 13.09 7.06
N ARG A 115 -6.29 14.24 6.50
CA ARG A 115 -5.48 15.26 7.17
C ARG A 115 -6.19 16.60 7.12
N VAL A 116 -6.36 17.21 8.29
CA VAL A 116 -6.84 18.60 8.41
C VAL A 116 -5.88 19.56 7.72
N ILE A 117 -6.42 20.73 7.32
CA ILE A 117 -5.63 21.78 6.67
C ILE A 117 -4.49 22.24 7.56
N ARG A 118 -3.29 22.31 6.99
CA ARG A 118 -2.10 22.83 7.67
C ARG A 118 -1.10 23.42 6.66
N PRO A 119 -0.26 24.39 7.09
CA PRO A 119 0.79 24.92 6.25
C PRO A 119 1.96 23.94 6.11
N TYR A 120 2.63 24.00 4.97
CA TYR A 120 3.91 23.39 4.65
C TYR A 120 4.84 24.47 4.11
N ASN A 121 6.04 24.54 4.66
CA ASN A 121 7.03 25.56 4.29
C ASN A 121 7.77 25.12 3.04
N ARG A 122 8.37 26.09 2.32
CA ARG A 122 9.24 25.81 1.18
C ARG A 122 10.26 24.72 1.52
N GLY A 123 10.38 23.72 0.66
CA GLY A 123 11.28 22.58 0.83
C GLY A 123 10.67 21.39 1.57
N ASP A 124 9.58 21.58 2.34
CA ASP A 124 8.88 20.46 2.96
C ASP A 124 8.33 19.50 1.89
N ILE A 125 8.42 18.20 2.18
CA ILE A 125 7.65 17.18 1.46
C ILE A 125 6.23 17.18 2.04
N VAL A 126 5.31 17.79 1.29
CA VAL A 126 3.91 17.97 1.63
C VAL A 126 3.20 16.63 1.76
N THR A 127 3.44 15.74 0.79
CA THR A 127 2.87 14.40 0.80
C THR A 127 3.62 13.45 -0.12
N PHE A 128 3.62 12.18 0.28
CA PHE A 128 3.66 11.08 -0.68
C PHE A 128 2.24 10.89 -1.22
N GLY A 129 2.01 11.35 -2.46
CA GLY A 129 0.73 11.27 -3.16
C GLY A 129 0.49 9.87 -3.70
N PHE A 130 -0.05 8.99 -2.85
CA PHE A 130 -0.41 7.64 -3.24
C PHE A 130 -1.78 7.60 -3.94
N ALA A 131 -1.82 6.99 -5.12
CA ALA A 131 -3.02 6.41 -5.69
C ALA A 131 -2.96 4.90 -5.42
N THR A 132 -3.99 4.34 -4.79
CA THR A 132 -4.02 2.91 -4.43
C THR A 132 -4.33 2.02 -5.64
N GLY A 133 -3.96 0.74 -5.55
CA GLY A 133 -4.29 -0.27 -6.56
C GLY A 133 -5.72 -0.80 -6.43
N GLY A 134 -6.12 -1.63 -7.40
CA GLY A 134 -7.41 -2.33 -7.37
C GLY A 134 -7.36 -3.66 -6.62
N SER A 135 -8.51 -4.20 -6.22
CA SER A 135 -8.61 -5.54 -5.60
C SER A 135 -8.32 -6.68 -6.60
N GLY A 136 -7.85 -7.81 -6.07
CA GLY A 136 -7.60 -9.03 -6.86
C GLY A 136 -8.83 -9.92 -7.06
N TYR A 137 -8.77 -10.74 -8.10
CA TYR A 137 -9.74 -11.78 -8.44
C TYR A 137 -9.09 -13.17 -8.43
N GLY A 138 -9.72 -14.15 -7.76
CA GLY A 138 -9.28 -15.55 -7.78
C GLY A 138 -8.08 -15.85 -6.87
N ASP A 139 -7.85 -17.13 -6.58
CA ASP A 139 -6.71 -17.59 -5.78
C ASP A 139 -5.36 -17.24 -6.45
N VAL A 140 -4.43 -16.68 -5.68
CA VAL A 140 -3.07 -16.36 -6.12
C VAL A 140 -2.31 -17.59 -6.63
N LEU A 141 -2.59 -18.79 -6.10
CA LEU A 141 -1.93 -20.03 -6.55
C LEU A 141 -2.39 -20.49 -7.93
N ASP A 142 -3.46 -19.89 -8.48
CA ASP A 142 -4.00 -20.19 -9.80
C ASP A 142 -3.53 -19.19 -10.86
N ARG A 143 -2.74 -18.16 -10.48
CA ARG A 143 -2.14 -17.22 -11.43
C ARG A 143 -1.11 -17.94 -12.29
N ASN A 144 -1.14 -17.71 -13.61
CA ASN A 144 -0.13 -18.22 -14.53
C ASN A 144 1.26 -17.68 -14.13
N SER A 145 2.24 -18.57 -13.93
CA SER A 145 3.58 -18.20 -13.46
C SER A 145 4.30 -17.25 -14.41
N GLU A 146 4.08 -17.36 -15.72
CA GLU A 146 4.70 -16.44 -16.67
C GLU A 146 4.08 -15.06 -16.67
N ALA A 147 2.78 -14.95 -16.36
CA ALA A 147 2.15 -13.66 -16.09
C ALA A 147 2.71 -13.00 -14.81
N VAL A 148 3.11 -13.80 -13.81
CA VAL A 148 3.84 -13.29 -12.63
C VAL A 148 5.22 -12.78 -13.04
N MET A 149 5.95 -13.50 -13.90
CA MET A 149 7.25 -13.04 -14.39
C MET A 149 7.14 -11.79 -15.26
N GLU A 150 6.08 -11.64 -16.05
CA GLU A 150 5.79 -10.41 -16.79
C GLU A 150 5.55 -9.24 -15.83
N ASP A 151 4.80 -9.43 -14.75
CA ASP A 151 4.60 -8.40 -13.72
C ASP A 151 5.93 -7.99 -13.06
N LEU A 152 6.80 -8.97 -12.76
CA LEU A 152 8.11 -8.73 -12.18
C LEU A 152 9.02 -7.95 -13.14
N ARG A 153 9.08 -8.34 -14.42
CA ARG A 153 9.88 -7.63 -15.45
C ARG A 153 9.41 -6.20 -15.68
N ASN A 154 8.13 -5.94 -15.47
CA ASN A 154 7.51 -4.61 -15.62
C ASN A 154 7.52 -3.78 -14.33
N ASP A 155 8.23 -4.24 -13.30
CA ASP A 155 8.36 -3.61 -11.97
C ASP A 155 6.99 -3.32 -11.32
N ILE A 156 6.00 -4.17 -11.61
CA ILE A 156 4.67 -4.09 -11.00
C ILE A 156 4.67 -4.74 -9.63
N ILE A 157 5.41 -5.84 -9.50
CA ILE A 157 5.60 -6.58 -8.26
C ILE A 157 7.09 -6.76 -7.98
N SER A 158 7.45 -6.93 -6.71
CA SER A 158 8.80 -7.28 -6.32
C SER A 158 9.09 -8.78 -6.43
N HIS A 159 10.38 -9.11 -6.38
CA HIS A 159 10.85 -10.50 -6.24
C HIS A 159 10.19 -11.19 -5.05
N TRP A 160 10.07 -10.48 -3.92
CA TRP A 160 9.43 -10.99 -2.71
C TRP A 160 7.97 -11.37 -2.98
N THR A 161 7.21 -10.52 -3.67
CA THR A 161 5.81 -10.80 -4.01
C THR A 161 5.67 -12.02 -4.92
N ALA A 162 6.51 -12.14 -5.95
CA ALA A 162 6.51 -13.30 -6.84
C ALA A 162 6.73 -14.61 -6.06
N GLU A 163 7.68 -14.60 -5.11
CA GLU A 163 8.09 -15.79 -4.36
C GLU A 163 7.19 -16.12 -3.18
N ASN A 164 6.58 -15.14 -2.53
CA ASN A 164 5.87 -15.31 -1.25
C ASN A 164 4.34 -15.24 -1.40
N ILE A 165 3.83 -14.48 -2.37
CA ILE A 165 2.39 -14.37 -2.62
C ILE A 165 1.95 -15.37 -3.69
N TYR A 166 2.62 -15.38 -4.83
CA TYR A 166 2.27 -16.27 -5.96
C TYR A 166 2.99 -17.62 -5.93
N LEU A 167 3.97 -17.77 -5.03
CA LEU A 167 4.81 -18.95 -4.85
C LEU A 167 5.49 -19.42 -6.14
N VAL A 168 5.89 -18.48 -6.99
CA VAL A 168 6.66 -18.78 -8.20
C VAL A 168 8.13 -18.93 -7.83
N ARG A 169 8.77 -19.95 -8.38
CA ARG A 169 10.21 -20.20 -8.28
C ARG A 169 10.82 -19.99 -9.65
N TYR A 170 11.92 -19.26 -9.70
CA TYR A 170 12.57 -18.87 -10.95
C TYR A 170 14.05 -18.59 -10.70
N ASP A 171 14.82 -18.63 -11.78
CA ASP A 171 16.21 -18.22 -11.74
C ASP A 171 16.30 -16.68 -11.70
N HIS A 172 16.90 -16.12 -10.66
CA HIS A 172 16.97 -14.66 -10.45
C HIS A 172 17.77 -13.91 -11.50
N THR A 173 18.65 -14.59 -12.23
CA THR A 173 19.49 -13.95 -13.27
C THR A 173 18.76 -13.89 -14.61
N THR A 174 18.11 -14.98 -14.99
CA THR A 174 17.46 -15.15 -16.29
C THR A 174 15.97 -14.88 -16.26
N LEU A 175 15.37 -14.81 -15.07
CA LEU A 175 13.94 -14.66 -14.82
C LEU A 175 13.11 -15.72 -15.55
N ARG A 176 13.64 -16.94 -15.65
CA ARG A 176 12.95 -18.10 -16.20
C ARG A 176 12.31 -18.90 -15.08
N VAL A 177 11.03 -19.25 -15.25
CA VAL A 177 10.28 -20.03 -14.26
C VAL A 177 10.85 -21.44 -14.17
N ASP A 178 11.06 -21.90 -12.94
CA ASP A 178 11.20 -23.32 -12.63
C ASP A 178 9.80 -23.88 -12.38
N VAL A 179 9.25 -24.53 -13.40
CA VAL A 179 7.88 -25.05 -13.40
C VAL A 179 7.71 -26.10 -12.30
N ALA A 180 8.65 -27.04 -12.19
CA ALA A 180 8.57 -28.13 -11.23
C ALA A 180 8.67 -27.61 -9.78
N ALA A 181 9.63 -26.71 -9.50
CA ALA A 181 9.76 -26.12 -8.18
C ALA A 181 8.56 -25.22 -7.82
N THR A 182 7.96 -24.54 -8.81
CA THR A 182 6.75 -23.73 -8.60
C THR A 182 5.55 -24.61 -8.28
N GLU A 183 5.34 -25.70 -9.02
CA GLU A 183 4.25 -26.66 -8.76
C GLU A 183 4.38 -27.28 -7.37
N GLU A 184 5.59 -27.69 -6.99
CA GLU A 184 5.87 -28.23 -5.66
C GLU A 184 5.62 -27.18 -4.56
N ALA A 185 6.12 -25.95 -4.72
CA ALA A 185 5.89 -24.88 -3.75
C ALA A 185 4.38 -24.58 -3.56
N ARG A 186 3.62 -24.55 -4.65
CA ARG A 186 2.16 -24.37 -4.62
C ARG A 186 1.46 -25.58 -4.01
N HIS A 187 1.90 -26.81 -4.28
CA HIS A 187 1.37 -28.02 -3.66
C HIS A 187 1.56 -27.98 -2.14
N GLN A 188 2.78 -27.67 -1.68
CA GLN A 188 3.08 -27.54 -0.25
C GLN A 188 2.22 -26.47 0.43
N GLU A 189 1.98 -25.33 -0.21
CA GLU A 189 1.07 -24.33 0.35
C GLU A 189 -0.39 -24.80 0.38
N ARG A 190 -0.84 -25.57 -0.61
CA ARG A 190 -2.17 -26.21 -0.55
C ARG A 190 -2.26 -27.17 0.64
N GLN A 191 -1.22 -27.97 0.91
CA GLN A 191 -1.18 -28.83 2.10
C GLN A 191 -1.18 -27.99 3.40
N ARG A 192 -0.42 -26.89 3.45
CA ARG A 192 -0.45 -25.95 4.58
C ARG A 192 -1.83 -25.32 4.77
N ARG A 193 -2.58 -25.03 3.69
CA ARG A 193 -3.95 -24.50 3.74
C ARG A 193 -4.92 -25.53 4.33
N ILE A 194 -4.79 -26.79 3.92
CA ILE A 194 -5.58 -27.90 4.47
C ILE A 194 -5.28 -28.08 5.96
N ALA A 195 -4.00 -28.11 6.34
CA ALA A 195 -3.57 -28.36 7.72
C ALA A 195 -4.02 -27.26 8.70
N ARG A 196 -4.07 -25.99 8.29
CA ARG A 196 -4.56 -24.88 9.12
C ARG A 196 -6.07 -24.65 9.02
N GLY A 197 -6.72 -25.24 8.02
CA GLY A 197 -8.15 -25.09 7.76
C GLY A 197 -8.96 -25.79 8.85
N LYS A 198 -10.00 -25.12 9.32
CA LYS A 198 -11.02 -25.70 10.21
C LYS A 198 -12.30 -25.92 9.42
N SER A 199 -13.15 -26.84 9.90
CA SER A 199 -14.53 -26.88 9.43
C SER A 199 -15.24 -25.56 9.71
N HIS A 200 -16.23 -25.20 8.89
CA HIS A 200 -16.97 -23.96 9.06
C HIS A 200 -17.53 -23.81 10.49
N ASP A 201 -18.14 -24.87 11.02
CA ASP A 201 -18.80 -24.84 12.32
C ASP A 201 -17.81 -24.69 13.49
N GLU A 202 -16.64 -25.31 13.38
CA GLU A 202 -15.56 -25.14 14.36
C GLU A 202 -15.00 -23.72 14.33
N PHE A 203 -14.73 -23.19 13.14
CA PHE A 203 -14.26 -21.83 12.97
C PHE A 203 -15.26 -20.81 13.52
N MET A 204 -16.55 -20.93 13.17
CA MET A 204 -17.58 -19.97 13.60
C MET A 204 -17.79 -19.98 15.11
N ARG A 205 -17.65 -21.12 15.78
CA ARG A 205 -17.74 -21.21 17.24
C ARG A 205 -16.66 -20.36 17.93
N GLU A 206 -15.44 -20.40 17.42
CA GLU A 206 -14.34 -19.58 17.93
C GLU A 206 -14.50 -18.12 17.49
N TRP A 207 -14.69 -17.87 16.20
CA TRP A 207 -14.76 -16.53 15.62
C TRP A 207 -15.87 -15.67 16.22
N SER A 208 -17.07 -16.23 16.42
CA SER A 208 -18.22 -15.51 16.99
C SER A 208 -18.02 -15.09 18.45
N SER A 209 -17.07 -15.71 19.16
CA SER A 209 -16.72 -15.34 20.54
C SER A 209 -15.74 -14.16 20.62
N LEU A 210 -15.11 -13.79 19.49
CA LEU A 210 -14.19 -12.68 19.43
C LEU A 210 -14.95 -11.36 19.47
N THR A 211 -14.40 -10.41 20.23
CA THR A 211 -14.84 -9.02 20.23
C THR A 211 -13.70 -8.13 19.75
N VAL A 212 -14.05 -6.91 19.35
CA VAL A 212 -13.08 -5.87 19.05
C VAL A 212 -12.88 -4.97 20.27
N ASP A 213 -11.77 -4.25 20.29
CA ASP A 213 -11.52 -3.21 21.29
C ASP A 213 -12.65 -2.17 21.24
N GLU A 214 -13.34 -1.95 22.36
CA GLU A 214 -14.46 -1.03 22.47
C GLU A 214 -14.09 0.41 22.08
N SER A 215 -12.81 0.80 22.24
CA SER A 215 -12.33 2.12 21.83
C SER A 215 -12.43 2.35 20.32
N LEU A 216 -12.44 1.29 19.51
CA LEU A 216 -12.61 1.34 18.05
C LEU A 216 -14.09 1.51 17.65
N LEU A 217 -15.02 1.19 18.55
CA LEU A 217 -16.46 1.17 18.28
C LEU A 217 -17.17 2.51 18.49
N LYS A 218 -16.42 3.56 18.84
CA LYS A 218 -16.96 4.89 19.19
C LYS A 218 -18.05 5.41 18.24
N PHE A 219 -17.93 5.12 16.94
CA PHE A 219 -18.88 5.54 15.91
C PHE A 219 -19.52 4.38 15.14
N TYR A 220 -19.34 3.13 15.58
CA TYR A 220 -19.87 1.94 14.90
C TYR A 220 -21.37 1.74 15.15
N GLY A 221 -21.87 2.17 16.31
CA GLY A 221 -23.22 1.83 16.79
C GLY A 221 -23.19 0.60 17.70
N SER A 222 -24.27 -0.19 17.73
CA SER A 222 -24.25 -1.50 18.40
C SER A 222 -23.39 -2.48 17.61
N TYR A 223 -22.66 -3.35 18.32
CA TYR A 223 -21.84 -4.38 17.69
C TYR A 223 -22.50 -5.76 17.81
N PRO A 224 -22.50 -6.60 16.75
CA PRO A 224 -21.95 -6.36 15.41
C PRO A 224 -22.95 -5.75 14.40
N ASP A 225 -24.22 -5.54 14.78
CA ASP A 225 -25.33 -5.22 13.86
C ASP A 225 -25.41 -3.75 13.40
N ALA A 226 -24.50 -2.89 13.87
CA ALA A 226 -24.30 -1.50 13.46
C ALA A 226 -25.54 -0.62 13.54
N LYS A 227 -26.44 -0.87 14.51
CA LYS A 227 -27.62 -0.02 14.71
C LYS A 227 -27.26 1.25 15.48
N CYS A 228 -28.04 2.30 15.22
CA CYS A 228 -27.91 3.58 15.93
C CYS A 228 -28.30 3.44 17.41
N VAL A 229 -27.31 3.50 18.31
CA VAL A 229 -27.54 3.49 19.78
C VAL A 229 -27.69 4.90 20.36
N THR A 230 -27.21 5.93 19.67
CA THR A 230 -27.32 7.33 20.09
C THR A 230 -27.50 8.19 18.84
N PRO A 231 -28.62 8.91 18.69
CA PRO A 231 -28.83 9.80 17.55
C PRO A 231 -27.71 10.85 17.46
N VAL A 232 -27.21 11.08 16.24
CA VAL A 232 -26.20 12.12 16.00
C VAL A 232 -26.89 13.48 16.07
N TYR A 233 -26.67 14.21 17.16
CA TYR A 233 -27.11 15.59 17.28
C TYR A 233 -26.05 16.53 16.71
N ARG A 234 -26.41 17.29 15.67
CA ARG A 234 -25.60 18.38 15.10
C ARG A 234 -26.36 19.69 15.37
N PRO A 235 -25.96 20.48 16.39
CA PRO A 235 -26.61 21.74 16.71
C PRO A 235 -26.51 22.77 15.58
#